data_AF-A0AAJ1UU51-F1
#
_entry.id   AF-A0AAJ1UU51-F1
#
_cell.length_a   1.000
_cell.length_b   1.000
_cell.length_c   1.000
_cell.angle_alpha   90.00
_cell.angle_beta   90.00
_cell.angle_gamma   90.00
#
_symmetry.space_group_name_H-M   'P 1'
#
loop_
_entity.id
_entity.type
_entity.pdbx_description
1 polymer ?
#
loop_
_entity_poly.entity_id
_entity_poly.type
_entity_poly.pdbx_seq_one_letter_code
_entity_poly.pdbx_strand_id
1 'polypeptide(L)' 'KIYFIDFGLGEFSRRIEDQGVDLNLLFEALKSTHFKILKPCWDNIIKGYKQEYKNADKVLEKVEEIEKRARYAKRQR' A
#
# COMPACT_ATOMS: atom_id res chain seq x y z
N LYS A 1 7.31 -20.54 6.02
CA LYS A 1 6.87 -20.17 4.66
C LYS A 1 5.78 -19.12 4.80
N ILE A 2 5.75 -18.10 3.94
CA ILE A 2 4.76 -17.01 3.96
C ILE A 2 3.76 -17.29 2.84
N TYR A 3 2.47 -17.08 3.11
CA TYR A 3 1.38 -17.29 2.14
C TYR A 3 0.43 -16.09 2.18
N PHE A 4 -0.10 -15.73 1.02
CA PHE A 4 -1.25 -14.84 0.90
C PHE A 4 -2.53 -15.68 0.91
N ILE A 5 -3.54 -15.20 1.61
CA ILE A 5 -4.87 -15.82 1.72
C ILE A 5 -5.92 -14.73 1.55
N ASP A 6 -7.19 -15.14 1.39
CA ASP A 6 -8.33 -14.23 1.23
C ASP A 6 -8.29 -13.39 -0.06
N PHE A 7 -8.50 -14.06 -1.20
CA PHE A 7 -8.61 -13.43 -2.52
C PHE A 7 -10.07 -13.18 -2.94
N GLY A 8 -11.02 -13.17 -2.00
CA GLY A 8 -12.46 -13.07 -2.32
C GLY A 8 -12.87 -11.76 -2.98
N LEU A 9 -12.11 -10.69 -2.73
CA LEU A 9 -12.28 -9.37 -3.36
C LEU A 9 -11.16 -9.06 -4.38
N GLY A 10 -10.30 -10.02 -4.67
CA GLY A 10 -9.17 -9.84 -5.58
C GLY A 10 -9.61 -9.79 -7.05
N GLU A 11 -8.93 -8.97 -7.84
CA GLU A 11 -9.14 -8.89 -9.28
C GLU A 11 -7.82 -8.82 -10.05
N PHE A 12 -7.85 -9.19 -11.34
CA PHE A 12 -6.70 -9.02 -12.22
C PHE A 12 -6.70 -7.59 -12.78
N SER A 13 -5.89 -6.72 -12.18
CA SER A 13 -5.70 -5.36 -12.68
C SER A 13 -4.25 -5.03 -13.03
N ARG A 14 -4.07 -4.28 -14.12
CA ARG A 14 -2.79 -3.66 -14.51
C ARG A 14 -2.75 -2.16 -14.20
N ARG A 15 -3.80 -1.62 -13.59
CA ARG A 15 -3.90 -0.19 -13.31
C ARG A 15 -3.04 0.15 -12.10
N ILE A 16 -2.25 1.23 -12.22
CA ILE A 16 -1.43 1.75 -11.13
C ILE A 16 -2.30 2.22 -9.95
N GLU A 17 -3.52 2.71 -10.23
CA GLU A 17 -4.47 3.11 -9.18
C GLU A 17 -4.82 1.93 -8.27
N ASP A 18 -5.25 0.79 -8.84
CA ASP A 18 -5.69 -0.37 -8.07
C ASP A 18 -4.52 -0.94 -7.25
N GLN A 19 -3.33 -1.02 -7.86
CA GLN A 19 -2.10 -1.44 -7.16
C GLN A 19 -1.71 -0.49 -6.03
N GLY A 20 -1.90 0.82 -6.22
CA GLY A 20 -1.64 1.82 -5.19
C GLY A 20 -2.65 1.75 -4.05
N VAL A 21 -3.91 1.44 -4.35
CA VAL A 21 -4.95 1.21 -3.34
C VAL A 21 -4.61 -0.01 -2.48
N ASP A 22 -4.21 -1.13 -3.08
CA ASP A 22 -3.81 -2.34 -2.35
C ASP A 22 -2.62 -2.08 -1.42
N LEU A 23 -1.58 -1.42 -1.94
CA LEU A 23 -0.38 -1.12 -1.16
C LEU A 23 -0.66 -0.12 -0.03
N ASN A 24 -1.51 0.88 -0.29
CA ASN A 24 -1.97 1.83 0.74
C ASN A 24 -2.84 1.14 1.82
N LEU A 25 -3.68 0.18 1.43
CA LEU A 25 -4.48 -0.60 2.38
C LEU A 25 -3.57 -1.38 3.35
N LEU A 26 -2.51 -2.00 2.83
CA LEU A 26 -1.50 -2.67 3.66
C LEU A 26 -0.81 -1.70 4.62
N PHE A 27 -0.44 -0.50 4.14
CA PHE A 27 0.17 0.54 4.98
C PHE A 27 -0.75 0.96 6.13
N GLU A 28 -2.01 1.29 5.84
CA GLU A 28 -2.98 1.73 6.84
C GLU A 28 -3.34 0.61 7.83
N ALA A 29 -3.39 -0.65 7.38
CA ALA A 29 -3.56 -1.81 8.26
C ALA A 29 -2.39 -1.97 9.24
N LEU A 30 -1.15 -1.85 8.76
CA LEU A 30 0.05 -1.89 9.61
C LEU A 30 0.10 -0.70 10.57
N LYS A 31 -0.24 0.49 10.10
CA LYS A 31 -0.24 1.72 10.89
C LYS A 31 -1.29 1.70 11.99
N SER A 32 -2.48 1.17 11.71
CA SER A 32 -3.58 1.11 12.69
C SER A 32 -3.33 0.08 13.80
N THR A 33 -2.69 -1.06 13.48
CA THR A 33 -2.53 -2.17 14.43
C THR A 33 -1.12 -2.27 15.02
N HIS A 34 -0.07 -1.90 14.26
CA HIS A 34 1.34 -2.17 14.57
C HIS A 34 2.21 -0.90 14.49
N PHE A 35 1.68 0.25 14.91
CA PHE A 35 2.33 1.57 14.77
C PHE A 35 3.77 1.64 15.31
N LYS A 36 4.11 0.88 16.37
CA LYS A 36 5.46 0.88 16.98
C LYS A 36 6.55 0.33 16.06
N ILE A 37 6.19 -0.59 15.16
CA ILE A 37 7.12 -1.24 14.22
C ILE A 37 6.84 -0.86 12.76
N LEU A 38 5.95 0.10 12.54
CA LEU A 38 5.50 0.49 11.20
C LEU A 38 6.69 0.82 10.29
N LYS A 39 7.61 1.67 10.75
CA LYS A 39 8.75 2.12 9.94
C LYS A 39 9.62 0.95 9.44
N PRO A 40 10.21 0.10 10.30
CA PRO A 40 11.04 -1.01 9.82
C PRO A 40 10.25 -2.03 8.98
N CYS A 41 8.96 -2.26 9.27
CA CYS A 41 8.14 -3.14 8.44
C CYS A 41 7.91 -2.55 7.05
N TRP A 42 7.52 -1.28 6.99
CA TRP A 42 7.22 -0.60 5.73
C TRP A 42 8.44 -0.47 4.83
N ASP A 43 9.60 -0.13 5.41
CA ASP A 43 10.86 -0.04 4.67
C ASP A 43 11.23 -1.38 4.00
N ASN A 44 11.03 -2.51 4.70
CA ASN A 44 11.28 -3.83 4.14
C ASN A 44 10.26 -4.23 3.07
N ILE A 45 8.99 -3.87 3.24
CA ILE A 45 7.93 -4.10 2.23
C ILE A 45 8.26 -3.33 0.95
N ILE A 46 8.57 -2.03 1.05
CA ILE A 46 8.95 -1.20 -0.09
C ILE A 46 10.18 -1.78 -0.79
N LYS A 47 11.20 -2.19 -0.02
CA LYS A 47 12.43 -2.76 -0.57
C LYS A 47 12.12 -4.01 -1.39
N GLY A 48 11.36 -4.96 -0.84
CA GLY A 48 10.98 -6.18 -1.58
C GLY A 48 10.11 -5.87 -2.81
N TYR A 49 9.17 -4.94 -2.67
CA TYR A 49 8.29 -4.54 -3.77
C TYR A 49 9.07 -3.91 -4.94
N LYS A 50 10.05 -3.05 -4.65
CA LYS A 50 10.94 -2.45 -5.66
C LYS A 50 11.84 -3.47 -6.35
N GLN A 51 12.26 -4.50 -5.64
CA GLN A 51 13.13 -5.55 -6.20
C GLN A 51 12.39 -6.43 -7.21
N GLU A 52 11.14 -6.78 -6.93
CA GLU A 52 10.39 -7.73 -7.74
C GLU A 52 9.47 -7.07 -8.79
N TYR A 53 9.07 -5.82 -8.58
CA TYR A 53 8.08 -5.16 -9.45
C TYR A 53 8.65 -3.95 -10.19
N LYS A 54 8.76 -4.07 -11.51
CA LYS A 54 9.31 -3.04 -12.42
C LYS A 54 8.64 -1.66 -12.33
N ASN A 55 7.36 -1.60 -11.98
CA ASN A 55 6.60 -0.35 -11.92
C ASN A 55 6.44 0.14 -10.46
N ALA A 56 7.24 -0.38 -9.53
CA ALA A 56 7.09 -0.08 -8.10
C ALA A 56 7.11 1.41 -7.79
N ASP A 57 8.00 2.19 -8.40
CA ASP A 57 8.10 3.63 -8.14
C ASP A 57 6.79 4.36 -8.49
N LYS A 58 6.15 4.02 -9.62
CA LYS A 58 4.85 4.59 -10.02
C LYS A 58 3.73 4.25 -9.04
N VAL A 59 3.76 3.04 -8.50
CA VAL A 59 2.78 2.60 -7.50
C VAL A 59 3.02 3.31 -6.16
N LEU A 60 4.27 3.54 -5.77
CA LEU A 60 4.59 4.26 -4.53
C LEU A 60 4.21 5.74 -4.62
N GLU A 61 4.48 6.39 -5.75
CA GLU A 61 3.97 7.75 -6.02
C GLU A 61 2.44 7.79 -5.91
N LYS A 62 1.77 6.76 -6.40
CA LYS A 62 0.31 6.63 -6.27
C LYS A 62 -0.15 6.46 -4.83
N VAL A 63 0.55 5.68 -4.01
CA VAL A 63 0.26 5.56 -2.56
C VAL A 63 0.32 6.93 -1.88
N GLU A 64 1.37 7.72 -2.15
CA GLU A 64 1.49 9.07 -1.59
C GLU A 64 0.36 10.00 -2.03
N GLU A 65 -0.09 9.88 -3.28
CA GLU A 65 -1.23 10.63 -3.80
C GLU A 65 -2.54 10.24 -3.10
N ILE A 66 -2.80 8.94 -2.94
CA ILE A 66 -3.99 8.40 -2.25
C ILE A 66 -4.02 8.89 -0.81
N GLU A 67 -2.89 8.82 -0.09
CA GLU A 67 -2.78 9.34 1.28
C GLU A 67 -3.11 10.84 1.36
N LYS A 68 -2.62 11.64 0.39
CA LYS A 68 -2.93 13.08 0.34
C LYS A 68 -4.43 13.31 0.15
N ARG A 69 -5.08 12.60 -0.78
CA ARG A 69 -6.53 12.70 -1.04
C ARG A 69 -7.35 12.35 0.21
N ALA A 70 -6.99 11.29 0.92
CA ALA A 70 -7.65 10.89 2.16
C ALA A 70 -7.57 11.98 3.25
N ARG A 71 -6.42 12.67 3.37
CA ARG A 71 -6.25 13.80 4.31
C ARG A 71 -7.13 14.99 3.97
N TYR A 72 -7.28 15.35 2.70
CA TYR A 72 -8.18 16.44 2.29
C TYR A 72 -9.64 16.11 2.59
N ALA A 73 -10.07 14.88 2.31
CA ALA A 73 -11.42 14.42 2.62
C ALA A 73 -11.75 14.49 4.12
N LYS A 74 -10.78 14.20 4.99
CA LYS A 74 -10.95 14.30 6.46
C LYS A 74 -11.03 15.75 6.96
N ARG A 75 -10.47 16.73 6.25
CA ARG A 75 -10.51 18.16 6.64
C ARG A 75 -11.82 18.87 6.28
N GLN A 76 -12.64 18.24 5.43
CA GLN A 76 -13.94 18.79 4.96
C GLN A 76 -15.14 18.18 5.72
N ARG A 77 -14.87 17.41 6.79
CA ARG A 77 -15.87 16.86 7.71
C ARG A 77 -15.64 17.45 9.09
#